data_AF-E4N8D1-F1
#
_entry.id   AF-E4N8D1-F1
#
_cell.length_a   1.000
_cell.length_b   1.000
_cell.length_c   1.000
_cell.angle_alpha   90.00
_cell.angle_beta   90.00
_cell.angle_gamma   90.00
#
_symmetry.space_group_name_H-M   'P 1'
#
loop_
_entity.id
_entity.type
_entity.pdbx_description
1 polymer ?
#
loop_
_entity_poly.entity_id
_entity_poly.type
_entity_poly.pdbx_seq_one_letter_code
_entity_poly.pdbx_strand_id
1 'polypeptide(L)'
;MSRDYPLGTIRTDQVWKRFRADQQRMLLRDRVDQVARRLRGDRGEDWRWALRDINLHIEPGESVGLIGSNGSGKSTLLKMLTRVMYPYAGVIDVRGRIGALIEIRAGIHPDLTGRENIYLFGALLGLKRREVAGRFDDIVEFARLGGAIDRQVKFYSSGMQMRLGFAVAAYLEPHVLLVDEVLAVGDAVFQQRCLDRMREVAEQGTTIVFVSHDLPAVQSICRRGVWLEQGTVRVDAGIKDALAGYRDSIEAQSEASARTGEPLQLLKYEVRGEDDDAATLHTDEPVTVELTLAGDYRGDATLHLGVSEGTSSPIFQISHEIRMTGGDHKVACVIPRLPLPRGRYTLWTGVYSIGKTDGGTLMSWHSAGQFDVFGPMLDTPPRAVVMAAPVFVPHQWED
;
A
#
# COMPACT_ATOMS: atom_id res chain seq x y z
N MET A 1 31.06 19.59 -2.89
CA MET A 1 31.06 18.93 -1.56
C MET A 1 30.75 17.43 -1.64
N SER A 2 31.09 16.83 -2.79
CA SER A 2 30.73 15.51 -3.29
C SER A 2 31.65 14.33 -2.91
N ARG A 3 32.53 14.31 -1.89
CA ARG A 3 33.49 13.17 -1.75
C ARG A 3 33.64 12.54 -0.37
N ASP A 4 33.04 13.09 0.67
CA ASP A 4 33.33 12.67 2.05
C ASP A 4 32.36 11.63 2.63
N TYR A 5 31.31 11.24 1.89
CA TYR A 5 30.33 10.26 2.37
C TYR A 5 30.55 8.86 1.79
N PRO A 6 30.40 7.81 2.62
CA PRO A 6 30.55 6.42 2.19
C PRO A 6 29.51 6.00 1.14
N LEU A 7 29.85 4.98 0.35
CA LEU A 7 28.93 4.37 -0.62
C LEU A 7 27.71 3.78 0.12
N GLY A 8 26.51 3.99 -0.42
CA GLY A 8 25.25 3.61 0.23
C GLY A 8 24.57 4.75 0.99
N THR A 9 25.24 5.89 1.20
CA THR A 9 24.62 7.05 1.87
C THR A 9 23.55 7.70 1.00
N ILE A 10 22.41 8.05 1.59
CA ILE A 10 21.37 8.90 0.99
C ILE A 10 21.19 10.12 1.88
N ARG A 11 21.26 11.31 1.28
CA ARG A 11 21.04 12.57 1.99
C ARG A 11 20.15 13.49 1.17
N THR A 12 19.10 13.98 1.82
CA THR A 12 18.25 15.05 1.31
C THR A 12 18.24 16.20 2.32
N ASP A 13 18.47 17.41 1.83
CA ASP A 13 18.42 18.63 2.64
C ASP A 13 17.42 19.60 2.01
N GLN A 14 16.37 19.90 2.77
CA GLN A 14 15.31 20.84 2.44
C GLN A 14 14.75 20.63 1.03
N VAL A 15 14.38 19.39 0.70
CA VAL A 15 13.90 19.05 -0.64
C VAL A 15 12.44 19.42 -0.81
N TRP A 16 12.17 20.21 -1.85
CA TRP A 16 10.83 20.64 -2.25
C TRP A 16 10.49 20.15 -3.64
N LYS A 17 9.25 19.73 -3.86
CA LYS A 17 8.73 19.40 -5.19
C LYS A 17 7.27 19.81 -5.33
N ARG A 18 6.98 20.52 -6.42
CA ARG A 18 5.63 20.83 -6.89
C ARG A 18 5.42 20.40 -8.33
N PHE A 19 4.18 20.09 -8.65
CA PHE A 19 3.72 19.84 -10.01
C PHE A 19 2.67 20.87 -10.39
N ARG A 20 2.55 21.17 -11.68
CA ARG A 20 1.38 21.91 -12.15
C ARG A 20 0.18 20.97 -12.09
N ALA A 21 -0.95 21.45 -11.60
CA ALA A 21 -2.20 20.72 -11.74
C ALA A 21 -2.45 20.53 -13.24
N ASP A 22 -2.65 19.28 -13.68
CA ASP A 22 -2.77 18.96 -15.10
C ASP A 22 -3.98 19.69 -15.70
N GLN A 23 -3.75 20.43 -16.78
CA GLN A 23 -4.82 20.97 -17.61
C GLN A 23 -5.21 19.92 -18.65
N GLN A 24 -5.75 18.77 -18.23
CA GLN A 24 -6.39 17.88 -19.20
C GLN A 24 -7.59 18.61 -19.82
N ARG A 25 -7.81 18.37 -21.12
CA ARG A 25 -8.80 19.04 -21.98
C ARG A 25 -10.05 19.44 -21.21
N MET A 26 -10.21 20.76 -21.01
CA MET A 26 -11.39 21.35 -20.39
C MET A 26 -12.64 20.82 -21.10
N LEU A 27 -13.46 20.05 -20.36
CA LEU A 27 -14.83 19.80 -20.80
C LEU A 27 -15.58 21.14 -20.76
N LEU A 28 -16.65 21.27 -21.55
CA LEU A 28 -17.45 22.52 -21.58
C LEU A 28 -17.93 22.93 -20.18
N ARG A 29 -18.16 21.96 -19.29
CA ARG A 29 -18.50 22.15 -17.88
C ARG A 29 -17.36 22.83 -17.09
N ASP A 30 -16.12 22.41 -17.29
CA ASP A 30 -14.97 22.99 -16.62
C ASP A 30 -14.77 24.47 -16.99
N ARG A 31 -15.12 24.88 -18.22
CA ARG A 31 -15.07 26.29 -18.64
C ARG A 31 -16.12 27.15 -17.95
N VAL A 32 -17.33 26.62 -17.75
CA VAL A 32 -18.41 27.31 -17.02
C VAL A 32 -18.03 27.47 -15.55
N ASP A 33 -17.50 26.42 -14.94
CA ASP A 33 -17.01 26.46 -13.55
C ASP A 33 -15.80 27.37 -13.37
N GLN A 34 -14.94 27.49 -14.39
CA GLN A 34 -13.80 28.40 -14.36
C GLN A 34 -14.22 29.87 -14.47
N VAL A 35 -15.25 30.17 -15.27
CA VAL A 35 -15.85 31.52 -15.35
C VAL A 35 -16.54 31.86 -14.02
N ALA A 36 -17.29 30.92 -13.43
CA ALA A 36 -17.90 31.09 -12.13
C ALA A 36 -16.86 31.29 -11.00
N ARG A 37 -15.75 30.53 -11.02
CA ARG A 37 -14.64 30.67 -10.06
C ARG A 37 -13.88 31.99 -10.22
N ARG A 38 -13.65 32.45 -11.46
CA ARG A 38 -13.07 33.78 -11.74
C ARG A 38 -13.95 34.93 -11.27
N LEU A 39 -15.27 34.81 -11.41
CA LEU A 39 -16.23 35.78 -10.88
C LEU A 39 -16.29 35.79 -9.34
N ARG A 40 -15.94 34.67 -8.69
CA ARG A 40 -15.82 34.54 -7.23
C ARG A 40 -14.44 34.90 -6.66
N GLY A 41 -13.48 35.30 -7.51
CA GLY A 41 -12.13 35.67 -7.08
C GLY A 41 -11.23 34.48 -6.72
N ASP A 42 -11.66 33.25 -6.98
CA ASP A 42 -10.92 32.03 -6.64
C ASP A 42 -9.90 31.72 -7.73
N ARG A 43 -8.65 32.13 -7.52
CA ARG A 43 -7.51 31.73 -8.36
C ARG A 43 -7.08 30.34 -7.90
N GLY A 44 -7.71 29.31 -8.45
CA GLY A 44 -7.31 27.92 -8.19
C GLY A 44 -5.79 27.77 -8.33
N GLU A 45 -5.16 27.13 -7.33
CA GLU A 45 -3.71 26.97 -7.32
C GLU A 45 -3.26 26.14 -8.55
N ASP A 46 -2.60 26.80 -9.50
CA ASP A 46 -1.99 26.14 -10.68
C ASP A 46 -0.95 25.08 -10.31
N TRP A 47 -0.56 25.00 -9.03
CA TRP A 47 0.53 24.18 -8.52
C TRP A 47 0.13 23.39 -7.28
N ARG A 48 0.42 22.09 -7.27
CA ARG A 48 0.27 21.20 -6.12
C ARG A 48 1.64 20.78 -5.59
N TRP A 49 1.87 20.98 -4.29
CA TRP A 49 3.06 20.48 -3.62
C TRP A 49 2.95 18.96 -3.43
N ALA A 50 3.95 18.23 -3.93
CA ALA A 50 4.10 16.80 -3.72
C ALA A 50 5.07 16.49 -2.59
N LEU A 51 6.12 17.31 -2.41
CA LEU A 51 7.06 17.24 -1.29
C LEU A 51 7.41 18.65 -0.81
N ARG A 52 7.56 18.80 0.49
CA ARG A 52 7.80 20.06 1.20
C ARG A 52 8.82 19.80 2.31
N ASP A 53 9.94 20.51 2.25
CA ASP A 53 11.00 20.49 3.26
C ASP A 53 11.44 19.09 3.71
N ILE A 54 11.69 18.20 2.75
CA ILE A 54 12.13 16.84 3.06
C ILE A 54 13.60 16.87 3.47
N ASN A 55 13.86 16.48 4.72
CA ASN A 55 15.18 16.28 5.28
C ASN A 55 15.28 14.81 5.70
N LEU A 56 16.09 14.02 4.98
CA LEU A 56 16.21 12.57 5.19
C LEU A 56 17.67 12.16 5.00
N HIS A 57 18.24 11.58 6.05
CA HIS A 57 19.63 11.14 6.10
C HIS A 57 19.63 9.66 6.43
N ILE A 58 20.16 8.84 5.52
CA ILE A 58 20.21 7.38 5.63
C ILE A 58 21.67 6.95 5.49
N GLU A 59 22.16 6.27 6.51
CA GLU A 59 23.53 5.77 6.56
C GLU A 59 23.70 4.48 5.75
N PRO A 60 24.93 4.13 5.31
CA PRO A 60 25.17 2.88 4.60
C PRO A 60 24.69 1.64 5.37
N GLY A 61 24.00 0.75 4.67
CA GLY A 61 23.50 -0.51 5.23
C GLY A 61 22.25 -0.37 6.10
N GLU A 62 21.68 0.84 6.22
CA GLU A 62 20.38 1.00 6.86
C GLU A 62 19.24 0.48 5.97
N SER A 63 18.27 -0.19 6.59
CA SER A 63 17.00 -0.56 5.96
C SER A 63 15.89 0.34 6.51
N VAL A 64 15.39 1.23 5.66
CA VAL A 64 14.40 2.26 6.00
C VAL A 64 13.08 2.00 5.29
N GLY A 65 12.01 1.87 6.07
CA GLY A 65 10.64 1.75 5.58
C GLY A 65 10.05 3.12 5.34
N LEU A 66 9.67 3.44 4.10
CA LEU A 66 9.01 4.70 3.76
C LEU A 66 7.51 4.47 3.66
N ILE A 67 6.78 4.87 4.71
CA ILE A 67 5.35 4.59 4.91
C ILE A 67 4.49 5.86 4.74
N GLY A 68 3.21 5.69 4.52
CA GLY A 68 2.24 6.79 4.37
C GLY A 68 1.13 6.46 3.39
N SER A 69 0.07 7.26 3.39
CA SER A 69 -1.10 7.07 2.54
C SER A 69 -0.82 7.30 1.04
N ASN A 70 -1.78 6.96 0.19
CA ASN A 70 -1.70 7.26 -1.24
C ASN A 70 -1.63 8.77 -1.47
N GLY A 71 -0.73 9.20 -2.35
CA GLY A 71 -0.50 10.63 -2.60
C GLY A 71 0.30 11.35 -1.51
N SER A 72 0.88 10.65 -0.53
CA SER A 72 1.73 11.28 0.49
C SER A 72 3.10 11.74 -0.01
N GLY A 73 3.50 11.35 -1.23
CA GLY A 73 4.75 11.77 -1.87
C GLY A 73 5.84 10.69 -2.00
N LYS A 74 5.60 9.45 -1.52
CA LYS A 74 6.58 8.33 -1.54
C LYS A 74 7.21 8.09 -2.91
N SER A 75 6.40 7.84 -3.94
CA SER A 75 6.91 7.60 -5.30
C SER A 75 7.57 8.84 -5.91
N THR A 76 7.17 10.05 -5.49
CA THR A 76 7.86 11.29 -5.91
C THR A 76 9.25 11.36 -5.29
N LEU A 77 9.38 11.05 -4.00
CA LEU A 77 10.68 11.00 -3.32
C LEU A 77 11.59 9.95 -3.96
N LEU A 78 11.09 8.72 -4.15
CA LEU A 78 11.80 7.63 -4.83
C LEU A 78 12.32 8.04 -6.22
N LYS A 79 11.47 8.68 -7.05
CA LYS A 79 11.87 9.18 -8.38
C LYS A 79 12.95 10.27 -8.33
N MET A 80 13.02 11.03 -7.25
CA MET A 80 14.09 12.01 -7.07
C MET A 80 15.37 11.38 -6.54
N LEU A 81 15.27 10.37 -5.67
CA LEU A 81 16.44 9.59 -5.23
C LEU A 81 17.10 8.88 -6.41
N THR A 82 16.32 8.35 -7.37
CA THR A 82 16.85 7.75 -8.61
C THR A 82 17.34 8.76 -9.65
N ARG A 83 17.19 10.07 -9.41
CA ARG A 83 17.50 11.16 -10.36
C ARG A 83 16.71 11.10 -11.68
N VAL A 84 15.61 10.35 -11.71
CA VAL A 84 14.63 10.41 -12.82
C VAL A 84 13.91 11.77 -12.79
N MET A 85 13.79 12.36 -11.60
CA MET A 85 13.17 13.65 -11.39
C MET A 85 14.06 14.56 -10.54
N TYR A 86 14.09 15.85 -10.85
CA TYR A 86 14.82 16.85 -10.06
C TYR A 86 13.90 17.58 -9.06
N PRO A 87 14.43 17.97 -7.89
CA PRO A 87 13.71 18.79 -6.94
C PRO A 87 13.48 20.21 -7.49
N TYR A 88 12.46 20.89 -6.97
CA TYR A 88 12.24 22.31 -7.24
C TYR A 88 13.23 23.19 -6.45
N ALA A 89 13.52 22.80 -5.20
CA ALA A 89 14.52 23.40 -4.34
C ALA A 89 15.10 22.34 -3.39
N GLY A 90 16.27 22.62 -2.80
CA GLY A 90 16.99 21.68 -1.93
C GLY A 90 18.03 20.86 -2.66
N VAL A 91 18.69 19.97 -1.90
CA VAL A 91 19.80 19.14 -2.39
C VAL A 91 19.50 17.66 -2.13
N ILE A 92 19.85 16.82 -3.11
CA ILE A 92 19.81 15.36 -3.00
C ILE A 92 21.20 14.83 -3.36
N ASP A 93 21.87 14.16 -2.42
CA ASP A 93 23.09 13.39 -2.66
C ASP A 93 22.81 11.91 -2.39
N VAL A 94 23.11 11.07 -3.37
CA VAL A 94 22.99 9.62 -3.25
C VAL A 94 24.30 9.00 -3.70
N ARG A 95 24.89 8.18 -2.83
CA ARG A 95 26.23 7.63 -3.00
C ARG A 95 26.21 6.21 -3.53
N GLY A 96 26.82 6.05 -4.69
CA GLY A 96 27.05 4.76 -5.32
C GLY A 96 26.01 4.42 -6.37
N ARG A 97 25.83 3.12 -6.58
CA ARG A 97 24.95 2.54 -7.60
C ARG A 97 23.58 2.35 -6.98
N ILE A 98 22.55 2.87 -7.66
CA ILE A 98 21.17 2.75 -7.24
C ILE A 98 20.53 1.63 -8.05
N GLY A 99 20.18 0.53 -7.39
CA GLY A 99 19.24 -0.45 -7.92
C GLY A 99 17.84 0.04 -7.58
N ALA A 100 16.99 0.22 -8.58
CA ALA A 100 15.62 0.69 -8.38
C ALA A 100 14.64 -0.35 -8.93
N LEU A 101 13.85 -0.93 -8.04
CA LEU A 101 12.61 -1.63 -8.36
C LEU A 101 11.44 -0.65 -8.29
N ILE A 102 11.62 0.52 -8.88
CA ILE A 102 10.58 1.54 -8.99
C ILE A 102 10.04 1.40 -10.40
N GLU A 103 8.80 0.93 -10.52
CA GLU A 103 8.15 0.62 -11.80
C GLU A 103 8.93 -0.46 -12.58
N ILE A 104 8.76 -1.74 -12.25
CA ILE A 104 9.39 -2.94 -12.85
C ILE A 104 9.56 -2.90 -14.39
N ARG A 105 8.68 -2.19 -15.09
CA ARG A 105 8.71 -2.03 -16.55
C ARG A 105 9.75 -1.00 -17.04
N ALA A 106 10.17 -0.07 -16.19
CA ALA A 106 11.13 0.97 -16.52
C ALA A 106 12.54 0.37 -16.62
N GLY A 107 12.97 0.07 -17.84
CA GLY A 107 14.33 -0.38 -18.15
C GLY A 107 14.43 -1.74 -18.83
N ILE A 108 13.36 -2.54 -18.80
CA ILE A 108 13.28 -3.77 -19.60
C ILE A 108 12.99 -3.40 -21.05
N HIS A 109 13.91 -3.73 -21.96
CA HIS A 109 13.74 -3.51 -23.38
C HIS A 109 12.96 -4.68 -24.02
N PRO A 110 11.77 -4.42 -24.60
CA PRO A 110 10.85 -5.47 -25.07
C PRO A 110 11.41 -6.28 -26.24
N ASP A 111 12.19 -5.66 -27.12
CA ASP A 111 12.79 -6.35 -28.28
C ASP A 111 14.09 -7.10 -27.96
N LEU A 112 14.64 -6.93 -26.75
CA LEU A 112 15.81 -7.68 -26.31
C LEU A 112 15.37 -8.97 -25.63
N THR A 113 16.22 -9.99 -25.68
CA THR A 113 16.08 -11.23 -24.90
C THR A 113 16.22 -10.96 -23.40
N GLY A 114 15.76 -11.88 -22.56
CA GLY A 114 16.01 -11.81 -21.12
C GLY A 114 17.51 -11.71 -20.80
N ARG A 115 18.34 -12.47 -21.53
CA ARG A 115 19.80 -12.43 -21.43
C ARG A 115 20.35 -11.03 -21.71
N GLU A 116 20.00 -10.45 -22.85
CA GLU A 116 20.43 -9.11 -23.24
C GLU A 116 19.97 -8.05 -22.25
N ASN A 117 18.76 -8.19 -21.71
CA ASN A 117 18.25 -7.33 -20.65
C ASN A 117 19.12 -7.39 -19.38
N ILE A 118 19.54 -8.58 -18.91
CA ILE A 118 20.44 -8.69 -17.74
C ILE A 118 21.73 -7.89 -17.97
N TYR A 119 22.34 -8.01 -19.14
CA TYR A 119 23.54 -7.25 -19.48
C TYR A 119 23.29 -5.75 -19.63
N LEU A 120 22.14 -5.35 -20.19
CA LEU A 120 21.74 -3.95 -20.30
C LEU A 120 21.60 -3.31 -18.91
N PHE A 121 20.90 -3.96 -17.98
CA PHE A 121 20.77 -3.45 -16.61
C PHE A 121 22.12 -3.37 -15.89
N GLY A 122 22.97 -4.38 -16.04
CA GLY A 122 24.33 -4.31 -15.51
C GLY A 122 25.11 -3.11 -16.04
N ALA A 123 25.01 -2.82 -17.34
CA ALA A 123 25.63 -1.65 -17.94
C ALA A 123 25.03 -0.32 -17.41
N LEU A 124 23.71 -0.24 -17.23
CA LEU A 124 23.03 0.93 -16.66
C LEU A 124 23.44 1.18 -15.20
N LEU A 125 23.73 0.13 -14.44
CA LEU A 125 24.29 0.22 -13.09
C LEU A 125 25.80 0.53 -13.09
N GLY A 126 26.46 0.57 -14.25
CA GLY A 126 27.90 0.84 -14.37
C GLY A 126 28.79 -0.38 -14.06
N LEU A 127 28.25 -1.60 -14.16
CA LEU A 127 29.01 -2.84 -14.01
C LEU A 127 29.73 -3.21 -15.31
N LYS A 128 30.93 -3.78 -15.20
CA LYS A 128 31.62 -4.38 -16.33
C LYS A 128 30.93 -5.68 -16.71
N ARG A 129 30.99 -6.04 -17.99
CA ARG A 129 30.40 -7.28 -18.53
C ARG A 129 30.79 -8.54 -17.74
N ARG A 130 32.04 -8.63 -17.27
CA ARG A 130 32.53 -9.75 -16.44
C ARG A 130 31.84 -9.84 -15.07
N GLU A 131 31.47 -8.71 -14.47
CA GLU A 131 30.80 -8.65 -13.18
C GLU A 131 29.34 -9.12 -13.31
N VAL A 132 28.70 -8.80 -14.44
CA VAL A 132 27.38 -9.33 -14.77
C VAL A 132 27.45 -10.83 -15.08
N ALA A 133 28.45 -11.26 -15.85
CA ALA A 133 28.62 -12.66 -16.21
C ALA A 133 28.80 -13.56 -14.97
N GLY A 134 29.55 -13.10 -13.96
CA GLY A 134 29.73 -13.84 -12.71
C GLY A 134 28.48 -14.01 -11.85
N ARG A 135 27.38 -13.30 -12.17
CA ARG A 135 26.09 -13.35 -11.46
C ARG A 135 24.95 -13.83 -12.35
N PHE A 136 25.26 -14.14 -13.61
CA PHE A 136 24.25 -14.40 -14.63
C PHE A 136 23.42 -15.63 -14.29
N ASP A 137 24.07 -16.73 -13.91
CA ASP A 137 23.40 -18.00 -13.62
C ASP A 137 22.50 -17.87 -12.38
N ASP A 138 22.97 -17.18 -11.32
CA ASP A 138 22.17 -16.90 -10.12
C ASP A 138 20.92 -16.08 -10.43
N ILE A 139 21.03 -15.06 -11.30
CA ILE A 139 19.89 -14.25 -11.76
C ILE A 139 18.87 -15.12 -12.50
N VAL A 140 19.34 -15.98 -13.41
CA VAL A 140 18.47 -16.86 -14.21
C VAL A 140 17.77 -17.89 -13.33
N GLU A 141 18.49 -18.49 -12.39
CA GLU A 141 17.97 -19.46 -11.43
C GLU A 141 16.93 -18.80 -10.51
N PHE A 142 17.25 -17.62 -9.97
CA PHE A 142 16.32 -16.90 -9.11
C PHE A 142 15.02 -16.57 -9.85
N ALA A 143 15.12 -16.01 -11.06
CA ALA A 143 13.98 -15.61 -11.88
C ALA A 143 13.10 -16.78 -12.36
N ARG A 144 13.62 -18.02 -12.30
CA ARG A 144 12.95 -19.25 -12.80
C ARG A 144 12.44 -19.10 -14.24
N LEU A 145 13.26 -18.52 -15.10
CA LEU A 145 12.91 -18.29 -16.51
C LEU A 145 13.30 -19.47 -17.41
N GLY A 146 14.22 -20.34 -16.97
CA GLY A 146 14.68 -21.49 -17.74
C GLY A 146 15.05 -21.11 -19.18
N GLY A 147 14.57 -21.88 -20.16
CA GLY A 147 14.80 -21.61 -21.58
C GLY A 147 14.11 -20.35 -22.13
N ALA A 148 13.28 -19.64 -21.35
CA ALA A 148 12.72 -18.37 -21.78
C ALA A 148 13.76 -17.26 -21.83
N ILE A 149 14.91 -17.41 -21.14
CA ILE A 149 15.95 -16.37 -21.05
C ILE A 149 16.46 -15.87 -22.40
N ASP A 150 16.46 -16.75 -23.41
CA ASP A 150 16.91 -16.45 -24.78
C ASP A 150 15.76 -16.02 -25.71
N ARG A 151 14.55 -15.78 -25.17
CA ARG A 151 13.41 -15.21 -25.90
C ARG A 151 13.27 -13.73 -25.63
N GLN A 152 12.75 -12.99 -26.61
CA GLN A 152 12.47 -11.55 -26.47
C GLN A 152 11.45 -11.30 -25.36
N VAL A 153 11.68 -10.27 -24.55
CA VAL A 153 10.88 -10.01 -23.33
C VAL A 153 9.46 -9.54 -23.66
N LYS A 154 9.18 -9.06 -24.87
CA LYS A 154 7.81 -8.79 -25.33
C LYS A 154 6.91 -10.03 -25.36
N PHE A 155 7.48 -11.24 -25.38
CA PHE A 155 6.74 -12.50 -25.29
C PHE A 155 6.63 -13.05 -23.86
N TYR A 156 7.17 -12.34 -22.87
CA TYR A 156 7.06 -12.73 -21.47
C TYR A 156 5.68 -12.36 -20.94
N SER A 157 5.15 -13.17 -20.02
CA SER A 157 4.03 -12.73 -19.19
C SER A 157 4.47 -11.59 -18.26
N SER A 158 3.52 -10.83 -17.73
CA SER A 158 3.79 -9.80 -16.70
C SER A 158 4.57 -10.35 -15.51
N GLY A 159 4.24 -11.56 -15.07
CA GLY A 159 4.97 -12.26 -14.01
C GLY A 159 6.42 -12.55 -14.39
N MET A 160 6.70 -13.06 -15.59
CA MET A 160 8.07 -13.31 -16.04
C MET A 160 8.91 -12.03 -16.15
N GLN A 161 8.33 -10.94 -16.66
CA GLN A 161 9.00 -9.63 -16.71
C GLN A 161 9.38 -9.15 -15.31
N MET A 162 8.46 -9.31 -14.35
CA MET A 162 8.73 -8.99 -12.95
C MET A 162 9.82 -9.85 -12.34
N ARG A 163 9.76 -11.17 -12.51
CA ARG A 163 10.77 -12.07 -11.96
C ARG A 163 12.17 -11.71 -12.48
N LEU A 164 12.28 -11.35 -13.76
CA LEU A 164 13.52 -10.86 -14.36
C LEU A 164 13.97 -9.54 -13.70
N GLY A 165 13.10 -8.54 -13.64
CA GLY A 165 13.43 -7.22 -13.06
C GLY A 165 13.88 -7.31 -11.61
N PHE A 166 13.17 -8.10 -10.79
CA PHE A 166 13.55 -8.36 -9.41
C PHE A 166 14.90 -9.06 -9.30
N ALA A 167 15.10 -10.17 -10.03
CA ALA A 167 16.34 -10.93 -9.98
C ALA A 167 17.54 -10.05 -10.33
N VAL A 168 17.42 -9.23 -11.36
CA VAL A 168 18.46 -8.28 -11.77
C VAL A 168 18.77 -7.27 -10.66
N ALA A 169 17.76 -6.62 -10.07
CA ALA A 169 18.01 -5.61 -9.03
C ALA A 169 18.60 -6.21 -7.75
N ALA A 170 18.20 -7.44 -7.39
CA ALA A 170 18.60 -8.11 -6.15
C ALA A 170 19.96 -8.82 -6.24
N TYR A 171 20.46 -9.12 -7.44
CA TYR A 171 21.73 -9.83 -7.61
C TYR A 171 22.85 -8.96 -8.16
N LEU A 172 22.57 -7.83 -8.82
CA LEU A 172 23.62 -6.95 -9.35
C LEU A 172 24.29 -6.04 -8.29
N GLU A 173 24.13 -6.34 -7.00
CA GLU A 173 24.82 -5.70 -5.85
C GLU A 173 24.90 -4.16 -5.97
N PRO A 174 23.74 -3.48 -5.94
CA PRO A 174 23.72 -2.03 -5.82
C PRO A 174 24.21 -1.61 -4.42
N HIS A 175 24.62 -0.35 -4.30
CA HIS A 175 24.95 0.22 -2.98
C HIS A 175 23.68 0.71 -2.26
N VAL A 176 22.67 1.10 -3.05
CA VAL A 176 21.34 1.53 -2.60
C VAL A 176 20.30 0.74 -3.39
N LEU A 177 19.40 0.04 -2.69
CA LEU A 177 18.26 -0.64 -3.28
C LEU A 177 16.96 0.08 -2.91
N LEU A 178 16.26 0.61 -3.91
CA LEU A 178 14.96 1.25 -3.75
C LEU A 178 13.87 0.28 -4.22
N VAL A 179 12.86 0.03 -3.40
CA VAL A 179 11.79 -0.94 -3.68
C VAL A 179 10.44 -0.26 -3.52
N ASP A 180 9.59 -0.26 -4.56
CA ASP A 180 8.30 0.45 -4.58
C ASP A 180 7.12 -0.47 -4.93
N GLU A 181 6.41 -1.00 -3.93
CA GLU A 181 5.15 -1.78 -4.06
C GLU A 181 5.19 -2.98 -5.04
N VAL A 182 6.39 -3.35 -5.51
CA VAL A 182 6.63 -4.37 -6.53
C VAL A 182 6.32 -5.77 -6.05
N LEU A 183 6.44 -6.02 -4.75
CA LEU A 183 6.39 -7.36 -4.18
C LEU A 183 5.00 -7.98 -4.21
N ALA A 184 3.94 -7.18 -4.35
CA ALA A 184 2.56 -7.67 -4.32
C ALA A 184 2.15 -8.42 -5.61
N VAL A 185 3.02 -8.52 -6.61
CA VAL A 185 2.74 -9.15 -7.90
C VAL A 185 3.52 -10.47 -8.03
N GLY A 186 2.91 -11.51 -8.62
CA GLY A 186 3.48 -12.86 -8.69
C GLY A 186 2.83 -13.86 -7.72
N ASP A 187 3.29 -15.11 -7.75
CA ASP A 187 2.79 -16.14 -6.82
C ASP A 187 3.43 -16.02 -5.43
N ALA A 188 2.71 -16.48 -4.40
CA ALA A 188 3.15 -16.39 -3.00
C ALA A 188 4.53 -17.02 -2.74
N VAL A 189 4.88 -18.09 -3.48
CA VAL A 189 6.20 -18.74 -3.35
C VAL A 189 7.30 -17.81 -3.84
N PHE A 190 7.11 -17.14 -4.97
CA PHE A 190 8.07 -16.17 -5.49
C PHE A 190 8.15 -14.92 -4.61
N GLN A 191 7.02 -14.45 -4.06
CA GLN A 191 6.99 -13.33 -3.13
C GLN A 191 7.83 -13.61 -1.87
N GLN A 192 7.67 -14.80 -1.28
CA GLN A 192 8.48 -15.21 -0.12
C GLN A 192 9.97 -15.22 -0.47
N ARG A 193 10.35 -15.78 -1.63
CA ARG A 193 11.76 -15.75 -2.09
C ARG A 193 12.29 -14.34 -2.27
N CYS A 194 11.46 -13.39 -2.72
CA CYS A 194 11.84 -12.00 -2.84
C CYS A 194 12.09 -11.37 -1.46
N LEU A 195 11.21 -11.63 -0.49
CA LEU A 195 11.37 -11.16 0.88
C LEU A 195 12.66 -11.71 1.50
N ASP A 196 12.90 -13.01 1.39
CA ASP A 196 14.11 -13.66 1.92
C ASP A 196 15.36 -13.07 1.28
N ARG A 197 15.35 -12.89 -0.06
CA ARG A 197 16.49 -12.29 -0.77
C ARG A 197 16.75 -10.84 -0.35
N MET A 198 15.71 -10.04 -0.11
CA MET A 198 15.91 -8.66 0.37
C MET A 198 16.49 -8.63 1.79
N ARG A 199 16.14 -9.59 2.66
CA ARG A 199 16.77 -9.71 3.99
C ARG A 199 18.26 -10.03 3.85
N GLU A 200 18.63 -10.98 2.98
CA GLU A 200 20.03 -11.28 2.68
C GLU A 200 20.78 -10.04 2.17
N VAL A 201 20.19 -9.29 1.23
CA VAL A 201 20.79 -8.07 0.67
C VAL A 201 20.96 -6.98 1.73
N ALA A 202 20.00 -6.85 2.66
CA ALA A 202 20.10 -5.95 3.80
C ALA A 202 21.26 -6.36 4.74
N GLU A 203 21.36 -7.65 5.05
CA GLU A 203 22.41 -8.21 5.91
C GLU A 203 23.82 -8.08 5.30
N GLN A 204 23.92 -8.05 3.97
CA GLN A 204 25.15 -7.77 3.22
C GLN A 204 25.59 -6.30 3.31
N GLY A 205 24.81 -5.42 3.97
CA GLY A 205 25.13 -4.01 4.15
C GLY A 205 24.70 -3.11 3.00
N THR A 206 23.79 -3.58 2.13
CA THR A 206 23.16 -2.72 1.12
C THR A 206 22.17 -1.79 1.82
N THR A 207 22.22 -0.49 1.50
CA THR A 207 21.20 0.45 2.00
C THR A 207 19.88 0.19 1.30
N ILE A 208 18.79 0.02 2.03
CA ILE A 208 17.47 -0.27 1.48
C ILE A 208 16.49 0.86 1.83
N VAL A 209 15.78 1.36 0.82
CA VAL A 209 14.57 2.16 1.03
C VAL A 209 13.38 1.38 0.49
N PHE A 210 12.50 0.96 1.39
CA PHE A 210 11.39 0.09 1.06
C PHE A 210 10.05 0.82 1.24
N VAL A 211 9.32 0.95 0.14
CA VAL A 211 7.95 1.46 0.09
C VAL A 211 7.00 0.30 -0.14
N SER A 212 6.09 0.08 0.81
CA SER A 212 5.03 -0.91 0.70
C SER A 212 3.84 -0.51 1.56
N HIS A 213 2.65 -0.93 1.13
CA HIS A 213 1.43 -0.91 1.96
C HIS A 213 1.34 -2.16 2.87
N ASP A 214 2.13 -3.19 2.61
CA ASP A 214 2.29 -4.36 3.48
C ASP A 214 3.19 -4.01 4.67
N LEU A 215 2.57 -3.51 5.74
CA LEU A 215 3.26 -3.09 6.97
C LEU A 215 4.02 -4.24 7.65
N PRO A 216 3.49 -5.48 7.75
CA PRO A 216 4.26 -6.64 8.22
C PRO A 216 5.56 -6.87 7.42
N ALA A 217 5.51 -6.81 6.09
CA ALA A 217 6.72 -6.95 5.28
C ALA A 217 7.73 -5.84 5.57
N VAL A 218 7.28 -4.58 5.65
CA VAL A 218 8.14 -3.44 6.00
C VAL A 218 8.79 -3.65 7.37
N GLN A 219 8.02 -4.06 8.37
CA GLN A 219 8.51 -4.35 9.71
C GLN A 219 9.53 -5.50 9.74
N SER A 220 9.41 -6.48 8.85
CA SER A 220 10.31 -7.63 8.79
C SER A 220 11.67 -7.33 8.15
N ILE A 221 11.77 -6.25 7.36
CA ILE A 221 12.98 -5.89 6.60
C ILE A 221 13.65 -4.63 7.17
N CYS A 222 12.84 -3.67 7.62
CA CYS A 222 13.31 -2.34 7.99
C CYS A 222 13.45 -2.22 9.51
N ARG A 223 14.49 -1.49 9.96
CA ARG A 223 14.68 -1.18 11.38
C ARG A 223 14.21 0.23 11.74
N ARG A 224 14.19 1.12 10.76
CA ARG A 224 13.78 2.52 10.86
C ARG A 224 12.60 2.77 9.93
N GLY A 225 11.65 3.59 10.35
CA GLY A 225 10.47 3.97 9.57
C GLY A 225 10.38 5.48 9.42
N VAL A 226 10.13 5.93 8.19
CA VAL A 226 9.89 7.32 7.83
C VAL A 226 8.46 7.43 7.32
N TRP A 227 7.62 8.12 8.09
CA TRP A 227 6.23 8.36 7.71
C TRP A 227 6.12 9.69 6.97
N LEU A 228 5.71 9.61 5.69
CA LEU A 228 5.32 10.76 4.90
C LEU A 228 3.81 10.99 4.98
N GLU A 229 3.44 12.23 5.26
CA GLU A 229 2.06 12.70 5.17
C GLU A 229 2.03 14.02 4.40
N GLN A 230 1.17 14.10 3.39
CA GLN A 230 0.98 15.29 2.54
C GLN A 230 2.31 15.94 2.09
N GLY A 231 3.29 15.12 1.72
CA GLY A 231 4.59 15.58 1.25
C GLY A 231 5.54 16.10 2.33
N THR A 232 5.30 15.82 3.60
CA THR A 232 6.19 16.18 4.73
C THR A 232 6.55 14.94 5.54
N VAL A 233 7.74 14.91 6.15
CA VAL A 233 8.11 13.88 7.12
C VAL A 233 7.40 14.17 8.43
N ARG A 234 6.52 13.27 8.85
CA ARG A 234 5.81 13.38 10.15
C ARG A 234 6.55 12.67 11.27
N VAL A 235 7.08 11.49 10.97
CA VAL A 235 7.82 10.66 11.91
C VAL A 235 9.03 10.10 11.20
N ASP A 236 10.16 10.09 11.90
CA ASP A 236 11.40 9.42 11.52
C ASP A 236 11.96 8.78 12.78
N ALA A 237 11.70 7.47 12.94
CA ALA A 237 11.92 6.76 14.20
C ALA A 237 12.19 5.27 13.96
N GLY A 238 12.32 4.49 15.04
CA GLY A 238 12.30 3.03 14.96
C GLY A 238 11.04 2.53 14.27
N ILE A 239 11.14 1.43 13.51
CA ILE A 239 10.03 1.00 12.63
C ILE A 239 8.72 0.75 13.40
N LYS A 240 8.79 0.25 14.63
CA LYS A 240 7.60 0.00 15.47
C LYS A 240 6.87 1.29 15.80
N ASP A 241 7.60 2.33 16.19
CA ASP A 241 7.03 3.62 16.58
C ASP A 241 6.45 4.35 15.37
N ALA A 242 7.14 4.30 14.23
CA ALA A 242 6.65 4.86 12.98
C ALA A 242 5.35 4.19 12.52
N LEU A 243 5.27 2.85 12.61
CA LEU A 243 4.06 2.10 12.27
C LEU A 243 2.92 2.37 13.24
N ALA A 244 3.18 2.49 14.55
CA ALA A 244 2.17 2.85 15.53
C ALA A 244 1.58 4.23 15.22
N GLY A 245 2.41 5.27 15.08
CA GLY A 245 1.94 6.61 14.75
C GLY A 245 1.18 6.69 13.42
N TYR A 246 1.60 5.91 12.41
CA TYR A 246 0.87 5.81 11.16
C TYR A 246 -0.52 5.16 11.33
N ARG A 247 -0.62 4.07 12.11
CA ARG A 247 -1.90 3.40 12.40
C ARG A 247 -2.87 4.32 13.13
N ASP A 248 -2.42 4.97 14.19
CA ASP A 248 -3.22 5.92 14.97
C ASP A 248 -3.77 7.05 14.07
N SER A 249 -2.98 7.51 13.11
CA SER A 249 -3.41 8.54 12.16
C SER A 249 -4.51 8.07 11.20
N ILE A 250 -4.48 6.81 10.76
CA ILE A 250 -5.51 6.23 9.91
C ILE A 250 -6.81 6.07 10.71
N GLU A 251 -6.71 5.61 11.95
CA GLU A 251 -7.86 5.47 12.86
C GLU A 251 -8.52 6.84 13.09
N ALA A 252 -7.74 7.87 13.42
CA ALA A 252 -8.25 9.23 13.61
C ALA A 252 -8.86 9.82 12.32
N GLN A 253 -8.28 9.56 11.14
CA GLN A 253 -8.83 10.01 9.86
C GLN A 253 -10.15 9.30 9.50
N SER A 254 -10.24 8.01 9.81
CA SER A 254 -11.48 7.23 9.68
C SER A 254 -12.58 7.82 10.57
N GLU A 255 -12.30 8.08 11.84
CA GLU A 255 -13.25 8.69 12.78
C GLU A 255 -13.68 10.11 12.37
N ALA A 256 -12.76 10.91 11.80
CA ALA A 256 -13.06 12.26 11.34
C ALA A 256 -13.89 12.28 10.05
N SER A 257 -13.64 11.36 9.13
CA SER A 257 -14.34 11.28 7.83
C SER A 257 -15.80 10.82 8.00
N ALA A 258 -16.06 9.95 8.97
CA ALA A 258 -17.41 9.54 9.37
C ALA A 258 -18.29 10.70 9.92
N ARG A 259 -17.71 11.87 10.24
CA ARG A 259 -18.40 12.98 10.92
C ARG A 259 -18.84 14.13 10.01
N THR A 260 -18.57 14.15 8.70
CA THR A 260 -18.93 15.29 7.85
C THR A 260 -19.56 14.91 6.49
N GLY A 261 -20.86 15.21 6.33
CA GLY A 261 -21.51 15.41 5.03
C GLY A 261 -22.00 14.15 4.29
N GLU A 262 -21.89 12.97 4.88
CA GLU A 262 -22.32 11.71 4.26
C GLU A 262 -23.85 11.53 4.33
N PRO A 263 -24.50 11.00 3.27
CA PRO A 263 -25.95 10.73 3.26
C PRO A 263 -26.44 9.78 4.36
N LEU A 264 -25.55 8.94 4.89
CA LEU A 264 -25.81 8.00 5.97
C LEU A 264 -24.73 8.11 7.04
N GLN A 265 -25.10 7.85 8.28
CA GLN A 265 -24.22 7.83 9.45
C GLN A 265 -24.46 6.56 10.26
N LEU A 266 -23.38 6.00 10.81
CA LEU A 266 -23.48 4.93 11.80
C LEU A 266 -23.82 5.55 13.17
N LEU A 267 -25.03 5.30 13.68
CA LEU A 267 -25.46 5.75 15.01
C LEU A 267 -24.92 4.84 16.11
N LYS A 268 -24.94 3.53 15.87
CA LYS A 268 -24.62 2.52 16.86
C LYS A 268 -24.12 1.26 16.18
N TYR A 269 -23.16 0.60 16.80
CA TYR A 269 -22.79 -0.77 16.49
C TYR A 269 -22.72 -1.57 17.79
N GLU A 270 -23.06 -2.86 17.72
CA GLU A 270 -22.84 -3.81 18.81
C GLU A 270 -22.34 -5.13 18.21
N VAL A 271 -21.39 -5.76 18.90
CA VAL A 271 -20.92 -7.10 18.57
C VAL A 271 -21.21 -7.99 19.79
N ARG A 272 -22.03 -9.01 19.61
CA ARG A 272 -22.50 -9.89 20.69
C ARG A 272 -22.14 -11.34 20.39
N GLY A 273 -21.72 -12.07 21.43
CA GLY A 273 -21.57 -13.53 21.39
C GLY A 273 -22.89 -14.25 21.65
N GLU A 274 -22.83 -15.57 21.75
CA GLU A 274 -23.99 -16.44 21.99
C GLU A 274 -24.72 -16.15 23.33
N ASP A 275 -23.99 -15.74 24.36
CA ASP A 275 -24.54 -15.49 25.71
C ASP A 275 -25.10 -14.06 25.94
N ASP A 276 -25.26 -13.25 24.89
CA ASP A 276 -25.68 -11.82 24.94
C ASP A 276 -24.74 -10.91 25.77
N ASP A 277 -23.68 -11.48 26.35
CA ASP A 277 -22.61 -10.77 27.02
C ASP A 277 -21.66 -10.20 25.95
N ALA A 278 -21.75 -8.89 25.71
CA ALA A 278 -20.91 -8.15 24.75
C ALA A 278 -19.40 -8.18 25.07
N ALA A 279 -18.98 -8.85 26.14
CA ALA A 279 -17.63 -8.79 26.70
C ALA A 279 -16.72 -9.95 26.28
N THR A 280 -17.24 -11.07 25.79
CA THR A 280 -16.42 -12.26 25.51
C THR A 280 -16.85 -12.96 24.23
N LEU A 281 -16.20 -12.61 23.12
CA LEU A 281 -16.32 -13.34 21.85
C LEU A 281 -15.28 -14.46 21.83
N HIS A 282 -15.64 -15.64 21.33
CA HIS A 282 -14.72 -16.76 21.26
C HIS A 282 -14.52 -17.28 19.83
N THR A 283 -13.33 -17.81 19.57
CA THR A 283 -13.01 -18.52 18.32
C THR A 283 -14.02 -19.65 18.06
N ASP A 284 -14.51 -19.78 16.83
CA ASP A 284 -15.47 -20.80 16.36
C ASP A 284 -16.88 -20.75 17.00
N GLU A 285 -17.19 -19.72 17.79
CA GLU A 285 -18.53 -19.50 18.36
C GLU A 285 -19.38 -18.54 17.49
N PRO A 286 -20.72 -18.56 17.64
CA PRO A 286 -21.61 -17.63 16.97
C PRO A 286 -21.39 -16.18 17.43
N VAL A 287 -21.43 -15.25 16.48
CA VAL A 287 -21.35 -13.80 16.73
C VAL A 287 -22.40 -13.06 15.93
N THR A 288 -23.08 -12.11 16.57
CA THR A 288 -24.02 -11.20 15.92
C THR A 288 -23.45 -9.78 15.91
N VAL A 289 -23.38 -9.18 14.73
CA VAL A 289 -22.99 -7.77 14.53
C VAL A 289 -24.24 -6.97 14.19
N GLU A 290 -24.68 -6.12 15.11
CA GLU A 290 -25.81 -5.21 14.91
C GLU A 290 -25.30 -3.82 14.54
N LEU A 291 -25.85 -3.23 13.49
CA LEU A 291 -25.60 -1.84 13.09
C LEU A 291 -26.90 -1.06 13.07
N THR A 292 -26.86 0.18 13.55
CA THR A 292 -27.94 1.17 13.38
C THR A 292 -27.41 2.30 12.52
N LEU A 293 -27.94 2.41 11.31
CA LEU A 293 -27.61 3.44 10.33
C LEU A 293 -28.72 4.51 10.33
N ALA A 294 -28.38 5.78 10.21
CA ALA A 294 -29.35 6.86 10.06
C ALA A 294 -29.02 7.73 8.86
N GLY A 295 -30.06 8.15 8.15
CA GLY A 295 -29.96 9.17 7.12
C GLY A 295 -31.17 9.17 6.20
N ASP A 296 -31.26 10.20 5.35
CA ASP A 296 -32.44 10.43 4.52
C ASP A 296 -32.38 9.72 3.15
N TYR A 297 -31.35 8.91 2.91
CA TYR A 297 -31.22 8.18 1.66
C TYR A 297 -32.35 7.16 1.46
N ARG A 298 -32.90 7.15 0.24
CA ARG A 298 -33.95 6.22 -0.19
C ARG A 298 -33.52 5.53 -1.47
N GLY A 299 -33.47 4.20 -1.44
CA GLY A 299 -33.08 3.39 -2.58
C GLY A 299 -32.31 2.14 -2.18
N ASP A 300 -31.92 1.37 -3.19
CA ASP A 300 -31.12 0.16 -3.00
C ASP A 300 -29.65 0.54 -2.75
N ALA A 301 -29.02 -0.13 -1.80
CA ALA A 301 -27.64 0.08 -1.36
C ALA A 301 -26.97 -1.24 -1.00
N THR A 302 -25.64 -1.27 -1.04
CA THR A 302 -24.84 -2.38 -0.55
C THR A 302 -24.16 -1.96 0.74
N LEU A 303 -24.50 -2.63 1.83
CA LEU A 303 -23.80 -2.55 3.11
C LEU A 303 -22.62 -3.52 3.07
N HIS A 304 -21.45 -3.04 3.46
CA HIS A 304 -20.29 -3.86 3.66
C HIS A 304 -19.92 -3.89 5.14
N LEU A 305 -19.55 -5.07 5.62
CA LEU A 305 -18.92 -5.32 6.92
C LEU A 305 -17.56 -5.93 6.69
N GLY A 306 -16.54 -5.45 7.39
CA GLY A 306 -15.18 -5.97 7.28
C GLY A 306 -14.57 -6.13 8.64
N VAL A 307 -13.77 -7.17 8.82
CA VAL A 307 -12.99 -7.36 10.05
C VAL A 307 -11.53 -7.41 9.68
N SER A 308 -10.69 -6.64 10.38
CA SER A 308 -9.24 -6.62 10.17
C SER A 308 -8.47 -6.72 11.50
N GLU A 309 -7.20 -7.10 11.38
CA GLU A 309 -6.20 -6.84 12.41
C GLU A 309 -5.50 -5.51 12.05
N GLY A 310 -5.88 -4.41 12.71
CA GLY A 310 -5.38 -3.05 12.38
C GLY A 310 -6.03 -2.44 11.13
N THR A 311 -5.33 -1.57 10.40
CA THR A 311 -5.97 -0.63 9.44
C THR A 311 -5.82 -0.94 7.95
N SER A 312 -5.08 -1.99 7.56
CA SER A 312 -4.55 -2.07 6.19
C SER A 312 -5.20 -3.08 5.23
N SER A 313 -6.00 -4.05 5.70
CA SER A 313 -6.88 -4.87 4.84
C SER A 313 -7.83 -5.71 5.71
N PRO A 314 -9.14 -5.79 5.41
CA PRO A 314 -10.02 -6.75 6.09
C PRO A 314 -9.54 -8.18 5.84
N ILE A 315 -9.44 -8.97 6.92
CA ILE A 315 -9.27 -10.43 6.94
C ILE A 315 -10.40 -11.09 6.17
N PHE A 316 -11.63 -10.60 6.39
CA PHE A 316 -12.79 -10.95 5.59
C PHE A 316 -13.73 -9.75 5.47
N GLN A 317 -14.48 -9.74 4.38
CA GLN A 317 -15.51 -8.75 4.11
C GLN A 317 -16.79 -9.46 3.68
N ILE A 318 -17.91 -9.02 4.23
CA ILE A 318 -19.26 -9.50 3.97
C ILE A 318 -20.04 -8.33 3.38
N SER A 319 -20.91 -8.61 2.41
CA SER A 319 -21.77 -7.60 1.79
C SER A 319 -23.22 -8.05 1.80
N HIS A 320 -24.14 -7.11 2.00
CA HIS A 320 -25.59 -7.32 1.95
C HIS A 320 -26.24 -6.23 1.11
N GLU A 321 -27.16 -6.63 0.23
CA GLU A 321 -28.00 -5.68 -0.49
C GLU A 321 -29.16 -5.30 0.42
N ILE A 322 -29.28 -4.01 0.75
CA ILE A 322 -30.31 -3.45 1.62
C ILE A 322 -31.12 -2.40 0.87
N ARG A 323 -32.42 -2.35 1.13
CA ARG A 323 -33.30 -1.28 0.64
C ARG A 323 -33.55 -0.27 1.74
N MET A 324 -33.12 0.96 1.52
CA MET A 324 -33.29 2.04 2.49
C MET A 324 -34.55 2.85 2.20
N THR A 325 -35.30 3.15 3.26
CA THR A 325 -36.57 3.89 3.23
C THR A 325 -36.46 5.31 3.81
N GLY A 326 -35.26 5.71 4.21
CA GLY A 326 -34.96 6.95 4.94
C GLY A 326 -35.30 6.84 6.43
N GLY A 327 -34.53 7.53 7.28
CA GLY A 327 -34.58 7.39 8.74
C GLY A 327 -33.66 6.29 9.26
N ASP A 328 -33.91 5.83 10.49
CA ASP A 328 -33.08 4.83 11.16
C ASP A 328 -33.33 3.44 10.58
N HIS A 329 -32.26 2.75 10.21
CA HIS A 329 -32.26 1.39 9.67
C HIS A 329 -31.38 0.52 10.56
N LYS A 330 -31.96 -0.57 11.07
CA LYS A 330 -31.24 -1.57 11.84
C LYS A 330 -30.96 -2.77 10.96
N VAL A 331 -29.78 -3.34 11.10
CA VAL A 331 -29.37 -4.52 10.35
C VAL A 331 -28.47 -5.36 11.23
N ALA A 332 -28.71 -6.67 11.24
CA ALA A 332 -27.92 -7.63 11.99
C ALA A 332 -27.27 -8.65 11.05
N CYS A 333 -25.98 -8.91 11.26
CA CYS A 333 -25.25 -9.97 10.59
C CYS A 333 -24.86 -11.04 11.61
N VAL A 334 -25.40 -12.24 11.43
CA VAL A 334 -25.08 -13.40 12.27
C VAL A 334 -24.00 -14.22 11.58
N ILE A 335 -22.86 -14.40 12.23
CA ILE A 335 -21.75 -15.26 11.83
C ILE A 335 -21.80 -16.51 12.72
N PRO A 336 -22.26 -17.68 12.23
CA PRO A 336 -22.46 -18.87 13.07
C PRO A 336 -21.17 -19.46 13.64
N ARG A 337 -20.01 -19.17 13.02
CA ARG A 337 -18.69 -19.60 13.50
C ARG A 337 -17.67 -18.53 13.20
N LEU A 338 -17.19 -17.83 14.22
CA LEU A 338 -16.20 -16.76 14.06
C LEU A 338 -14.80 -17.33 13.75
N PRO A 339 -14.25 -17.13 12.53
CA PRO A 339 -13.01 -17.78 12.11
C PRO A 339 -11.79 -16.93 12.47
N LEU A 340 -11.74 -16.39 13.69
CA LEU A 340 -10.69 -15.49 14.17
C LEU A 340 -9.98 -16.11 15.37
N PRO A 341 -8.64 -16.21 15.38
CA PRO A 341 -7.91 -16.65 16.56
C PRO A 341 -7.98 -15.59 17.66
N ARG A 342 -7.46 -15.92 18.85
CA ARG A 342 -7.31 -14.95 19.94
C ARG A 342 -6.57 -13.69 19.46
N GLY A 343 -7.19 -12.54 19.67
CA GLY A 343 -6.63 -11.25 19.24
C GLY A 343 -7.61 -10.10 19.41
N ARG A 344 -7.12 -8.89 19.09
CA ARG A 344 -7.94 -7.67 19.03
C ARG A 344 -8.17 -7.32 17.57
N TYR A 345 -9.43 -7.11 17.21
CA TYR A 345 -9.85 -6.86 15.84
C TYR A 345 -10.62 -5.56 15.72
N THR A 346 -10.61 -5.01 14.51
CA THR A 346 -11.36 -3.81 14.15
C THR A 346 -12.49 -4.18 13.21
N LEU A 347 -13.71 -3.76 13.57
CA LEU A 347 -14.89 -3.82 12.72
C LEU A 347 -14.93 -2.57 11.82
N TRP A 348 -15.14 -2.78 10.54
CA TRP A 348 -15.27 -1.76 9.51
C TRP A 348 -16.63 -1.86 8.84
N THR A 349 -17.18 -0.73 8.45
CA THR A 349 -18.43 -0.68 7.71
C THR A 349 -18.45 0.47 6.71
N GLY A 350 -19.20 0.28 5.63
CA GLY A 350 -19.41 1.27 4.58
C GLY A 350 -20.66 0.92 3.77
N VAL A 351 -21.31 1.94 3.20
CA VAL A 351 -22.56 1.78 2.44
C VAL A 351 -22.44 2.52 1.11
N TYR A 352 -22.79 1.83 0.02
CA TYR A 352 -22.69 2.35 -1.35
C TYR A 352 -24.00 2.18 -2.10
N SER A 353 -24.39 3.16 -2.92
CA SER A 353 -25.64 3.08 -3.69
C SER A 353 -25.54 2.09 -4.85
N ILE A 354 -26.61 1.33 -5.12
CA ILE A 354 -26.70 0.46 -6.30
C ILE A 354 -27.27 1.27 -7.48
N GLY A 355 -26.58 1.27 -8.64
CA GLY A 355 -27.15 1.76 -9.91
C GLY A 355 -26.74 3.14 -10.45
N LYS A 356 -25.81 3.88 -9.80
CA LYS A 356 -25.09 4.98 -10.47
C LYS A 356 -23.80 4.44 -11.09
N THR A 357 -23.41 4.95 -12.27
CA THR A 357 -22.25 4.53 -13.06
C THR A 357 -20.89 4.60 -12.32
N ASP A 358 -20.86 5.13 -11.10
CA ASP A 358 -19.70 5.19 -10.19
C ASP A 358 -20.02 4.74 -8.73
N GLY A 359 -21.15 4.07 -8.44
CA GLY A 359 -21.45 3.55 -7.10
C GLY A 359 -21.32 4.60 -5.99
N GLY A 360 -22.20 5.60 -5.98
CA GLY A 360 -22.11 6.74 -5.06
C GLY A 360 -21.98 6.30 -3.60
N THR A 361 -20.90 6.73 -2.94
CA THR A 361 -20.67 6.50 -1.50
C THR A 361 -21.78 7.17 -0.69
N LEU A 362 -22.51 6.38 0.08
CA LEU A 362 -23.55 6.86 1.01
C LEU A 362 -23.00 6.97 2.43
N MET A 363 -22.08 6.08 2.78
CA MET A 363 -21.29 6.10 3.98
C MET A 363 -19.90 5.55 3.62
N SER A 364 -18.84 6.32 3.87
CA SER A 364 -17.49 5.87 3.55
C SER A 364 -17.10 4.67 4.40
N TRP A 365 -16.16 3.88 3.88
CA TRP A 365 -15.55 2.78 4.62
C TRP A 365 -14.78 3.31 5.83
N HIS A 366 -15.29 3.07 7.03
CA HIS A 366 -14.69 3.53 8.28
C HIS A 366 -14.79 2.47 9.38
N SER A 367 -13.94 2.61 10.40
CA SER A 367 -13.99 1.76 11.59
C SER A 367 -15.25 2.06 12.41
N ALA A 368 -16.08 1.04 12.63
CA ALA A 368 -17.17 1.08 13.57
C ALA A 368 -16.63 1.03 15.01
N GLY A 369 -15.67 0.13 15.26
CA GLY A 369 -14.94 0.05 16.51
C GLY A 369 -14.16 -1.25 16.68
N GLN A 370 -13.70 -1.54 17.90
CA GLN A 370 -12.83 -2.70 18.20
C GLN A 370 -13.54 -3.75 19.06
N PHE A 371 -13.14 -5.01 18.90
CA PHE A 371 -13.58 -6.13 19.75
C PHE A 371 -12.43 -7.13 19.99
N ASP A 372 -12.48 -7.81 21.13
CA ASP A 372 -11.50 -8.81 21.52
C ASP A 372 -12.10 -10.22 21.33
N VAL A 373 -11.30 -11.14 20.78
CA VAL A 373 -11.65 -12.56 20.64
C VAL A 373 -10.76 -13.39 21.56
N PHE A 374 -11.38 -14.30 22.30
CA PHE A 374 -10.77 -15.25 23.22
C PHE A 374 -10.81 -16.68 22.64
N GLY A 375 -10.02 -17.59 23.19
CA GLY A 375 -9.97 -18.98 22.73
C GLY A 375 -8.57 -19.42 22.27
N PRO A 376 -8.43 -20.68 21.80
CA PRO A 376 -7.16 -21.21 21.35
C PRO A 376 -6.67 -20.50 20.08
N MET A 377 -5.37 -20.60 19.80
CA MET A 377 -4.88 -20.34 18.45
C MET A 377 -5.50 -21.37 17.51
N LEU A 378 -5.89 -20.96 16.31
CA LEU A 378 -6.38 -21.89 15.30
C LEU A 378 -5.21 -22.76 14.80
N ASP A 379 -5.22 -24.05 15.08
CA ASP A 379 -4.21 -25.01 14.60
C ASP A 379 -4.23 -25.17 13.07
N THR A 380 -5.37 -24.85 12.43
CA THR A 380 -5.55 -24.87 10.98
C THR A 380 -5.99 -23.49 10.50
N PRO A 381 -5.30 -22.87 9.52
CA PRO A 381 -5.72 -21.59 8.98
C PRO A 381 -7.09 -21.73 8.31
N PRO A 382 -7.95 -20.69 8.39
CA PRO A 382 -9.25 -20.70 7.72
C PRO A 382 -9.08 -20.97 6.21
N ARG A 383 -9.96 -21.79 5.64
CA ARG A 383 -9.91 -22.16 4.21
C ARG A 383 -10.14 -20.93 3.33
N ALA A 384 -9.10 -20.46 2.65
CA ALA A 384 -9.17 -19.39 1.64
C ALA A 384 -8.62 -19.88 0.29
N VAL A 385 -9.21 -19.46 -0.82
CA VAL A 385 -8.70 -19.73 -2.18
C VAL A 385 -7.95 -18.50 -2.67
N VAL A 386 -6.63 -18.60 -2.79
CA VAL A 386 -5.68 -17.51 -3.06
C VAL A 386 -5.93 -16.80 -4.40
N MET A 387 -6.22 -15.50 -4.32
CA MET A 387 -5.59 -14.39 -5.07
C MET A 387 -6.16 -13.11 -4.42
N ALA A 388 -5.57 -12.63 -3.32
CA ALA A 388 -6.12 -11.54 -2.48
C ALA A 388 -7.49 -11.84 -1.82
N ALA A 389 -7.69 -13.05 -1.25
CA ALA A 389 -9.04 -13.61 -1.10
C ALA A 389 -9.60 -13.71 0.34
N PRO A 390 -10.88 -13.38 0.54
CA PRO A 390 -11.57 -13.41 1.84
C PRO A 390 -11.71 -14.84 2.37
N VAL A 391 -11.61 -15.00 3.69
CA VAL A 391 -12.10 -16.20 4.38
C VAL A 391 -13.59 -16.35 4.04
N PHE A 392 -14.01 -17.54 3.61
CA PHE A 392 -15.44 -17.79 3.49
C PHE A 392 -16.04 -17.88 4.89
N VAL A 393 -16.77 -16.84 5.27
CA VAL A 393 -17.48 -16.77 6.55
C VAL A 393 -18.96 -17.05 6.27
N PRO A 394 -19.50 -18.20 6.70
CA PRO A 394 -20.95 -18.40 6.71
C PRO A 394 -21.59 -17.27 7.51
N HIS A 395 -22.64 -16.67 6.97
CA HIS A 395 -23.34 -15.58 7.64
C HIS A 395 -24.80 -15.52 7.21
N GLN A 396 -25.64 -14.90 8.04
CA GLN A 396 -27.05 -14.63 7.79
C GLN A 396 -27.34 -13.17 8.10
N TRP A 397 -28.25 -12.55 7.36
CA TRP A 397 -28.64 -11.16 7.54
C TRP A 397 -30.10 -11.08 7.98
N GLU A 398 -30.36 -10.18 8.92
CA GLU A 398 -31.70 -9.78 9.36
C GLU A 398 -31.80 -8.26 9.22
N ASP A 399 -32.70 -7.78 8.37
CA ASP A 399 -32.87 -6.36 8.01
C ASP A 399 -34.32 -5.84 8.14
#